data_AF-A0A9X0PRC4-F1
#
_entry.id   AF-A0A9X0PRC4-F1
#
_cell.length_a   1.000
_cell.length_b   1.000
_cell.length_c   1.000
_cell.angle_alpha   90.00
_cell.angle_beta   90.00
_cell.angle_gamma   90.00
#
_symmetry.space_group_name_H-M   'P 1'
#
loop_
_entity.id
_entity.type
_entity.pdbx_description
1 polymer ?
#
loop_
_entity_poly.entity_id
_entity_poly.type
_entity_poly.pdbx_seq_one_letter_code
_entity_poly.pdbx_strand_id
1 'polypeptide(L)'
;MKWQQAEAAKVESPEVKKQAHRRYQDAVLELSRAYALASASDAATEIRDEVCFFQAVRAALVKTTATGKMSDKAKSMAVEQLLNQAVANAEIVDILKAAGLQSPDISVLSDQFLMDVQKMEKKNLALEAVKKLLNGEIKSRSKTNVVQSKTFSRRLEEAVARYHANAISTVEMIQELIALAKEIQTATARGDELGLSPEEIAFYDALAGNETAVEVMGSEQLRVIAHELVENMRGSVTVDWQHKASARARMRILVKRILKKFGYPPDLE
;
A
#
# COMPACT_ATOMS: atom_id res chain seq x y z
N MET A 1 10.18 -35.15 -5.05
CA MET A 1 9.06 -35.87 -5.68
C MET A 1 8.94 -37.33 -5.24
N LYS A 2 9.99 -38.18 -5.38
CA LYS A 2 9.92 -39.60 -4.98
C LYS A 2 9.64 -39.85 -3.48
N TRP A 3 10.15 -38.99 -2.59
CA TRP A 3 9.92 -39.10 -1.14
C TRP A 3 8.46 -38.84 -0.72
N GLN A 4 7.82 -37.82 -1.30
CA GLN A 4 6.39 -37.52 -1.04
C GLN A 4 5.46 -38.61 -1.59
N GLN A 5 5.81 -39.19 -2.75
CA GLN A 5 5.09 -40.35 -3.28
C GLN A 5 5.27 -41.59 -2.39
N ALA A 6 6.46 -41.77 -1.80
CA ALA A 6 6.74 -42.87 -0.87
C ALA A 6 6.06 -42.71 0.50
N GLU A 7 5.88 -41.48 1.02
CA GLU A 7 5.06 -41.23 2.22
C GLU A 7 3.57 -41.40 1.93
N ALA A 8 3.07 -40.88 0.81
CA ALA A 8 1.66 -41.01 0.42
C ALA A 8 1.25 -42.46 0.09
N ALA A 9 2.20 -43.31 -0.33
CA ALA A 9 1.98 -44.72 -0.60
C ALA A 9 1.85 -45.59 0.68
N LYS A 10 2.24 -45.08 1.85
CA LYS A 10 2.21 -45.82 3.13
C LYS A 10 0.90 -45.72 3.91
N VAL A 11 -0.09 -44.95 3.43
CA VAL A 11 -1.30 -44.64 4.20
C VAL A 11 -2.55 -44.86 3.36
N GLU A 12 -3.55 -45.57 3.89
CA GLU A 12 -4.74 -45.99 3.13
C GLU A 12 -5.86 -44.93 3.06
N SER A 13 -5.89 -43.95 3.98
CA SER A 13 -6.95 -42.93 4.04
C SER A 13 -6.74 -41.77 3.04
N PRO A 14 -7.77 -41.39 2.24
CA PRO A 14 -7.69 -40.33 1.23
C PRO A 14 -7.45 -38.93 1.81
N GLU A 15 -7.91 -38.66 3.04
CA GLU A 15 -7.69 -37.36 3.71
C GLU A 15 -6.23 -37.19 4.15
N VAL A 16 -5.62 -38.25 4.66
CA VAL A 16 -4.22 -38.23 5.11
C VAL A 16 -3.25 -38.15 3.93
N LYS A 17 -3.57 -38.78 2.78
CA LYS A 17 -2.82 -38.59 1.53
C LYS A 17 -2.84 -37.13 1.08
N LYS A 18 -4.00 -36.47 1.15
CA LYS A 18 -4.14 -35.04 0.81
C LYS A 18 -3.35 -34.14 1.74
N GLN A 19 -3.29 -34.47 3.03
CA GLN A 19 -2.48 -33.76 4.02
C GLN A 19 -0.98 -33.96 3.79
N ALA A 20 -0.53 -35.18 3.47
CA ALA A 20 0.86 -35.47 3.12
C ALA A 20 1.32 -34.69 1.87
N HIS A 21 0.44 -34.57 0.86
CA HIS A 21 0.73 -33.76 -0.34
C HIS A 21 0.79 -32.26 -0.08
N ARG A 22 0.10 -31.74 0.95
CA ARG A 22 0.08 -30.32 1.31
C ARG A 22 1.12 -29.92 2.34
N ARG A 23 1.66 -30.88 3.10
CA ARG A 23 2.63 -30.66 4.18
C ARG A 23 3.79 -29.73 3.81
N TYR A 24 4.39 -29.91 2.63
CA TYR A 24 5.46 -29.03 2.16
C TYR A 24 4.95 -27.61 1.84
N GLN A 25 3.78 -27.50 1.22
CA GLN A 25 3.19 -26.21 0.84
C GLN A 25 2.78 -25.40 2.07
N ASP A 26 2.28 -26.07 3.11
CA ASP A 26 1.86 -25.47 4.36
C ASP A 26 3.08 -25.06 5.21
N ALA A 27 4.11 -25.91 5.29
CA ALA A 27 5.35 -25.59 6.01
C ALA A 27 6.08 -24.38 5.40
N VAL A 28 6.15 -24.28 4.07
CA VAL A 28 6.76 -23.12 3.40
C VAL A 28 5.90 -21.86 3.55
N LEU A 29 4.57 -22.00 3.66
CA LEU A 29 3.68 -20.87 3.94
C LEU A 29 3.90 -20.31 5.35
N GLU A 30 3.99 -21.19 6.34
CA GLU A 30 4.31 -20.82 7.73
C GLU A 30 5.71 -20.20 7.83
N LEU A 31 6.71 -20.78 7.17
CA LEU A 31 8.06 -20.21 7.06
C LEU A 31 8.04 -18.80 6.46
N SER A 32 7.26 -18.59 5.40
CA SER A 32 7.15 -17.28 4.75
C SER A 32 6.51 -16.23 5.65
N ARG A 33 5.53 -16.63 6.48
CA ARG A 33 4.90 -15.74 7.47
C ARG A 33 5.87 -15.39 8.60
N ALA A 34 6.57 -16.39 9.13
CA ALA A 34 7.57 -16.20 10.18
C ALA A 34 8.73 -15.30 9.69
N TYR A 35 9.21 -15.53 8.45
CA TYR A 35 10.22 -14.69 7.82
C TYR A 35 9.75 -13.25 7.64
N ALA A 36 8.51 -13.03 7.17
CA ALA A 36 7.96 -11.69 7.02
C ALA A 36 7.79 -10.94 8.35
N LEU A 37 7.58 -11.66 9.46
CA LEU A 37 7.50 -11.08 10.80
C LEU A 37 8.88 -10.76 11.39
N ALA A 38 9.92 -11.50 10.99
CA ALA A 38 11.28 -11.37 11.50
C ALA A 38 12.24 -10.70 10.51
N SER A 39 11.73 -10.14 9.40
CA SER A 39 12.54 -9.74 8.24
C SER A 39 13.55 -8.62 8.52
N ALA A 40 13.41 -7.92 9.64
CA ALA A 40 14.33 -6.87 10.09
C ALA A 40 15.46 -7.38 11.02
N SER A 41 15.57 -8.69 11.24
CA SER A 41 16.64 -9.29 12.05
C SER A 41 17.81 -9.78 11.20
N ASP A 42 19.02 -9.71 11.76
CA ASP A 42 20.23 -10.25 11.10
C ASP A 42 20.08 -11.74 10.78
N ALA A 43 19.44 -12.50 11.68
CA ALA A 43 19.12 -13.91 11.47
C ALA A 43 18.19 -14.16 10.28
N ALA A 44 17.25 -13.24 9.98
CA ALA A 44 16.43 -13.34 8.78
C ALA A 44 17.25 -13.04 7.51
N THR A 45 18.21 -12.12 7.59
CA THR A 45 19.09 -11.82 6.46
C THR A 45 19.95 -13.02 6.07
N GLU A 46 20.45 -13.77 7.06
CA GLU A 46 21.25 -14.98 6.84
C GLU A 46 20.50 -16.13 6.15
N ILE A 47 19.20 -16.31 6.45
CA ILE A 47 18.39 -17.41 5.91
C ILE A 47 17.58 -17.03 4.66
N ARG A 48 17.80 -15.83 4.13
CA ARG A 48 16.98 -15.22 3.08
C ARG A 48 16.95 -16.08 1.82
N ASP A 49 18.13 -16.54 1.39
CA ASP A 49 18.27 -17.23 0.11
C ASP A 49 17.64 -18.63 0.17
N GLU A 50 17.69 -19.27 1.34
CA GLU A 50 17.00 -20.52 1.63
C GLU A 50 15.48 -20.34 1.62
N VAL A 51 14.96 -19.29 2.26
CA VAL A 51 13.51 -18.99 2.24
C VAL A 51 13.03 -18.74 0.82
N CYS A 52 13.78 -17.94 0.03
CA CYS A 52 13.50 -17.70 -1.39
C CYS A 52 13.49 -19.01 -2.20
N PHE A 53 14.47 -19.89 -1.97
CA PHE A 53 14.53 -21.19 -2.63
C PHE A 53 13.29 -22.04 -2.33
N PHE A 54 12.88 -22.14 -1.06
CA PHE A 54 11.70 -22.92 -0.68
C PHE A 54 10.41 -22.34 -1.26
N GLN A 55 10.28 -21.01 -1.33
CA GLN A 55 9.15 -20.32 -1.97
C GLN A 55 9.09 -20.60 -3.47
N ALA A 56 10.22 -20.55 -4.17
CA ALA A 56 10.32 -20.85 -5.59
C ALA A 56 9.91 -22.31 -5.90
N VAL A 57 10.40 -23.25 -5.10
CA VAL A 57 10.03 -24.67 -5.21
C VAL A 57 8.53 -24.87 -4.93
N ARG A 58 7.96 -24.21 -3.92
CA ARG A 58 6.51 -24.25 -3.66
C ARG A 58 5.70 -23.73 -4.84
N ALA A 59 6.10 -22.61 -5.44
CA ALA A 59 5.43 -22.05 -6.61
C ALA A 59 5.48 -23.01 -7.81
N ALA A 60 6.62 -23.65 -8.06
CA ALA A 60 6.77 -24.67 -9.10
C ALA A 60 5.89 -25.91 -8.85
N LEU A 61 5.76 -26.35 -7.59
CA LEU A 61 4.93 -27.49 -7.20
C LEU A 61 3.43 -27.19 -7.30
N VAL A 62 3.00 -25.98 -6.93
CA VAL A 62 1.60 -25.56 -7.10
C VAL A 62 1.22 -25.52 -8.58
N LYS A 63 2.13 -25.05 -9.45
CA LYS A 63 1.92 -25.08 -10.91
C LYS A 63 1.73 -26.51 -11.46
N THR A 64 2.43 -27.50 -10.92
CA THR A 64 2.37 -28.89 -11.39
C THR A 64 1.22 -29.71 -10.78
N THR A 65 0.62 -29.27 -9.67
CA THR A 65 -0.45 -30.01 -8.95
C THR A 65 -1.87 -29.51 -9.24
N ALA A 66 -2.04 -28.42 -9.98
CA ALA A 66 -3.35 -27.80 -10.25
C ALA A 66 -4.15 -28.50 -11.38
N THR A 67 -4.49 -29.77 -11.23
CA THR A 67 -5.48 -30.48 -12.07
C THR A 67 -6.90 -30.13 -11.60
N GLY A 68 -7.49 -29.07 -12.17
CA GLY A 68 -8.87 -28.67 -11.88
C GLY A 68 -9.24 -27.32 -12.48
N LYS A 69 -10.46 -27.20 -13.02
CA LYS A 69 -11.03 -26.09 -13.81
C LYS A 69 -11.07 -24.73 -13.06
N MET A 70 -9.92 -24.09 -12.89
CA MET A 70 -9.85 -22.65 -13.08
C MET A 70 -9.09 -22.45 -14.38
N SER A 71 -9.62 -21.58 -15.25
CA SER A 71 -8.93 -21.19 -16.49
C SER A 71 -7.49 -20.82 -16.15
N ASP A 72 -6.53 -21.29 -16.95
CA ASP A 72 -5.11 -20.99 -16.77
C ASP A 72 -4.87 -19.48 -16.64
N LYS A 73 -5.74 -18.66 -17.23
CA LYS A 73 -5.72 -17.20 -17.09
C LYS A 73 -6.00 -16.73 -15.66
N ALA A 74 -6.96 -17.32 -14.94
CA ALA A 74 -7.30 -16.94 -13.57
C ALA A 74 -6.26 -17.43 -12.54
N LYS A 75 -5.66 -18.60 -12.79
CA LYS A 75 -4.55 -19.13 -11.98
C LYS A 75 -3.27 -18.31 -12.21
N SER A 76 -2.95 -17.99 -13.46
CA SER A 76 -1.83 -17.13 -13.80
C SER A 76 -2.01 -15.72 -13.27
N MET A 77 -3.23 -15.16 -13.27
CA MET A 77 -3.50 -13.86 -12.67
C MET A 77 -3.38 -13.86 -11.14
N ALA A 78 -3.87 -14.89 -10.44
CA ALA A 78 -3.73 -14.96 -8.98
C ALA A 78 -2.27 -15.19 -8.56
N VAL A 79 -1.51 -15.97 -9.35
CA VAL A 79 -0.08 -16.15 -9.17
C VAL A 79 0.69 -14.89 -9.58
N GLU A 80 0.34 -14.21 -10.67
CA GLU A 80 0.87 -12.88 -11.00
C GLU A 80 0.53 -11.87 -9.94
N GLN A 81 -0.61 -11.94 -9.27
CA GLN A 81 -1.02 -10.93 -8.29
C GLN A 81 -0.37 -11.18 -6.92
N LEU A 82 -0.14 -12.45 -6.56
CA LEU A 82 0.66 -12.84 -5.39
C LEU A 82 2.16 -12.72 -5.62
N LEU A 83 2.62 -13.03 -6.84
CA LEU A 83 3.99 -12.78 -7.29
C LEU A 83 4.19 -11.27 -7.38
N ASN A 84 3.33 -10.50 -8.04
CA ASN A 84 3.39 -9.03 -8.04
C ASN A 84 3.18 -8.42 -6.66
N GLN A 85 2.66 -9.11 -5.64
CA GLN A 85 2.64 -8.61 -4.25
C GLN A 85 3.90 -8.97 -3.47
N ALA A 86 4.41 -10.20 -3.59
CA ALA A 86 5.67 -10.63 -2.97
C ALA A 86 6.89 -10.02 -3.65
N VAL A 87 6.78 -9.82 -4.96
CA VAL A 87 7.73 -9.19 -5.86
C VAL A 87 7.48 -7.69 -5.95
N ALA A 88 6.30 -7.11 -5.66
CA ALA A 88 6.20 -5.64 -5.55
C ALA A 88 7.16 -5.06 -4.50
N ASN A 89 7.44 -5.78 -3.42
CA ASN A 89 8.44 -5.34 -2.44
C ASN A 89 9.89 -5.73 -2.81
N ALA A 90 10.10 -6.80 -3.60
CA ALA A 90 11.44 -7.27 -4.00
C ALA A 90 11.94 -6.70 -5.35
N GLU A 91 11.07 -6.48 -6.34
CA GLU A 91 11.38 -5.85 -7.65
C GLU A 91 11.62 -4.35 -7.53
N ILE A 92 11.03 -3.65 -6.56
CA ILE A 92 11.43 -2.27 -6.30
C ILE A 92 12.92 -2.25 -5.98
N VAL A 93 13.39 -3.20 -5.16
CA VAL A 93 14.81 -3.35 -4.85
C VAL A 93 15.62 -3.79 -6.06
N ASP A 94 15.17 -4.76 -6.87
CA ASP A 94 15.94 -5.23 -8.03
C ASP A 94 15.98 -4.26 -9.21
N ILE A 95 14.94 -3.46 -9.48
CA ILE A 95 14.97 -2.42 -10.53
C ILE A 95 15.91 -1.28 -10.11
N LEU A 96 15.87 -0.89 -8.84
CA LEU A 96 16.75 0.14 -8.27
C LEU A 96 18.21 -0.33 -8.23
N LYS A 97 18.45 -1.59 -7.83
CA LYS A 97 19.77 -2.21 -7.79
C LYS A 97 20.34 -2.47 -9.19
N ALA A 98 19.51 -2.86 -10.16
CA ALA A 98 19.89 -2.98 -11.58
C ALA A 98 20.19 -1.61 -12.24
N ALA A 99 19.69 -0.52 -11.67
CA ALA A 99 19.98 0.86 -12.08
C ALA A 99 21.17 1.49 -11.32
N GLY A 100 21.84 0.75 -10.42
CA GLY A 100 23.01 1.23 -9.67
C GLY A 100 22.69 2.02 -8.40
N LEU A 101 21.44 2.00 -7.93
CA LEU A 101 21.02 2.69 -6.71
C LEU A 101 21.17 1.76 -5.51
N GLN A 102 21.92 2.20 -4.49
CA GLN A 102 21.92 1.51 -3.20
C GLN A 102 20.57 1.72 -2.54
N SER A 103 19.90 0.62 -2.16
CA SER A 103 18.65 0.67 -1.40
C SER A 103 18.85 1.54 -0.16
N PRO A 104 18.17 2.68 -0.04
CA PRO A 104 18.06 3.33 1.25
C PRO A 104 16.88 2.65 1.95
N ASP A 105 17.16 2.00 3.07
CA ASP A 105 16.31 2.29 4.22
C ASP A 105 16.27 3.82 4.36
N ILE A 106 15.08 4.38 4.59
CA ILE A 106 14.76 5.83 4.77
C ILE A 106 14.10 6.48 3.53
N SER A 107 12.77 6.61 3.64
CA SER A 107 11.84 7.38 2.79
C SER A 107 11.82 6.99 1.30
N VAL A 108 10.76 6.28 0.92
CA VAL A 108 10.42 5.76 -0.44
C VAL A 108 10.38 6.85 -1.54
N LEU A 109 10.65 8.12 -1.22
CA LEU A 109 10.68 9.26 -2.14
C LEU A 109 11.82 10.26 -1.85
N SER A 110 12.90 9.88 -1.16
CA SER A 110 13.96 10.81 -0.73
C SER A 110 14.47 11.73 -1.86
N ASP A 111 14.84 12.97 -1.51
CA ASP A 111 15.35 13.94 -2.50
C ASP A 111 16.54 13.37 -3.31
N GLN A 112 17.39 12.58 -2.65
CA GLN A 112 18.50 11.88 -3.28
C GLN A 112 18.01 10.89 -4.37
N PHE A 113 17.01 10.07 -4.06
CA PHE A 113 16.42 9.16 -5.04
C PHE A 113 15.84 9.91 -6.25
N LEU A 114 15.09 10.99 -6.00
CA LEU A 114 14.50 11.80 -7.08
C LEU A 114 15.57 12.44 -7.97
N MET A 115 16.69 12.87 -7.39
CA MET A 115 17.84 13.38 -8.14
C MET A 115 18.50 12.30 -9.00
N ASP A 116 18.62 11.08 -8.47
CA ASP A 116 19.26 9.99 -9.19
C ASP A 116 18.40 9.48 -10.35
N VAL A 117 17.07 9.41 -10.16
CA VAL A 117 16.09 9.15 -11.22
C VAL A 117 16.23 10.15 -12.38
N GLN A 118 16.44 11.45 -12.08
CA GLN A 118 16.65 12.45 -13.13
C GLN A 118 17.92 12.19 -13.94
N LYS A 119 18.96 11.65 -13.31
CA LYS A 119 20.27 11.37 -13.93
C LYS A 119 20.32 10.04 -14.68
N MET A 120 19.35 9.13 -14.47
CA MET A 120 19.31 7.85 -15.16
C MET A 120 19.34 8.02 -16.69
N GLU A 121 20.22 7.28 -17.36
CA GLU A 121 20.31 7.30 -18.83
C GLU A 121 19.03 6.74 -19.48
N LYS A 122 18.50 5.65 -18.91
CA LYS A 122 17.29 4.99 -19.40
C LYS A 122 16.04 5.63 -18.82
N LYS A 123 15.58 6.73 -19.43
CA LYS A 123 14.42 7.53 -18.96
C LYS A 123 13.12 6.73 -18.82
N ASN A 124 12.85 5.76 -19.69
CA ASN A 124 11.64 4.95 -19.60
C ASN A 124 11.62 4.04 -18.36
N LEU A 125 12.79 3.54 -17.93
CA LEU A 125 12.89 2.77 -16.69
C LEU A 125 12.74 3.67 -15.46
N ALA A 126 13.33 4.87 -15.51
CA ALA A 126 13.17 5.88 -14.47
C ALA A 126 11.69 6.24 -14.28
N LEU A 127 10.96 6.44 -15.39
CA LEU A 127 9.52 6.72 -15.39
C LEU A 127 8.72 5.61 -14.70
N GLU A 128 8.91 4.36 -15.12
CA GLU A 128 8.18 3.22 -14.53
C GLU A 128 8.51 3.02 -13.04
N ALA A 129 9.78 3.22 -12.65
CA ALA A 129 10.19 3.14 -11.25
C ALA A 129 9.44 4.16 -10.38
N VAL A 130 9.46 5.45 -10.76
CA VAL A 130 8.78 6.51 -10.00
C VAL A 130 7.27 6.29 -9.98
N LYS A 131 6.68 5.91 -11.11
CA LYS A 131 5.24 5.62 -11.20
C LYS A 131 4.83 4.47 -10.27
N LYS A 132 5.61 3.38 -10.22
CA LYS A 132 5.33 2.22 -9.35
C LYS A 132 5.46 2.61 -7.87
N LEU A 133 6.51 3.36 -7.53
CA LEU A 133 6.74 3.87 -6.17
C LEU A 133 5.60 4.78 -5.70
N LEU A 134 5.22 5.78 -6.50
CA LEU A 134 4.12 6.69 -6.18
C LEU A 134 2.80 5.94 -5.99
N ASN A 135 2.48 4.99 -6.86
CA ASN A 135 1.28 4.16 -6.69
C ASN A 135 1.30 3.36 -5.39
N GLY A 136 2.46 2.81 -5.01
CA GLY A 136 2.64 2.11 -3.74
C GLY A 136 2.39 3.02 -2.53
N GLU A 137 2.98 4.22 -2.56
CA GLU A 137 2.85 5.22 -1.50
C GLU A 137 1.40 5.72 -1.36
N ILE A 138 0.76 6.10 -2.47
CA ILE A 138 -0.65 6.54 -2.48
C ILE A 138 -1.56 5.43 -1.94
N LYS A 139 -1.31 4.17 -2.29
CA LYS A 139 -2.08 3.03 -1.81
C LYS A 139 -1.88 2.78 -0.31
N SER A 140 -0.65 2.92 0.19
CA SER A 140 -0.39 2.89 1.64
C SER A 140 -1.16 4.02 2.34
N ARG A 141 -1.04 5.23 1.76
CA ARG A 141 -1.78 6.47 2.03
C ARG A 141 -3.28 6.27 2.27
N SER A 142 -3.90 5.52 1.36
CA SER A 142 -5.35 5.37 1.29
C SER A 142 -5.98 4.75 2.53
N LYS A 143 -5.18 4.06 3.36
CA LYS A 143 -5.66 3.44 4.60
C LYS A 143 -5.84 4.45 5.74
N THR A 144 -5.06 5.52 5.75
CA THR A 144 -5.07 6.53 6.82
C THR A 144 -5.78 7.81 6.39
N ASN A 145 -5.51 8.28 5.17
CA ASN A 145 -6.07 9.55 4.67
C ASN A 145 -6.63 9.39 3.25
N VAL A 146 -7.94 9.15 3.20
CA VAL A 146 -8.67 8.90 1.93
C VAL A 146 -8.72 10.14 1.05
N VAL A 147 -8.83 11.34 1.64
CA VAL A 147 -9.02 12.59 0.90
C VAL A 147 -7.75 12.95 0.13
N GLN A 148 -6.60 13.01 0.81
CA GLN A 148 -5.33 13.22 0.12
C GLN A 148 -5.02 12.12 -0.89
N SER A 149 -5.27 10.85 -0.54
CA SER A 149 -4.97 9.73 -1.44
C SER A 149 -5.78 9.80 -2.74
N LYS A 150 -7.05 10.23 -2.68
CA LYS A 150 -7.86 10.48 -3.87
C LYS A 150 -7.29 11.62 -4.71
N THR A 151 -6.89 12.73 -4.09
CA THR A 151 -6.30 13.87 -4.78
C THR A 151 -5.01 13.48 -5.52
N PHE A 152 -4.11 12.76 -4.84
CA PHE A 152 -2.86 12.30 -5.46
C PHE A 152 -3.09 11.24 -6.54
N SER A 153 -4.02 10.30 -6.33
CA SER A 153 -4.38 9.30 -7.35
C SER A 153 -4.89 9.98 -8.62
N ARG A 154 -5.81 10.94 -8.49
CA ARG A 154 -6.34 11.70 -9.62
C ARG A 154 -5.23 12.42 -10.38
N ARG A 155 -4.32 13.10 -9.68
CA ARG A 155 -3.19 13.80 -10.33
C ARG A 155 -2.23 12.86 -11.05
N LEU A 156 -1.95 11.70 -10.46
CA LEU A 156 -1.13 10.67 -11.10
C LEU A 156 -1.80 10.14 -12.38
N GLU A 157 -3.11 9.86 -12.32
CA GLU A 157 -3.89 9.43 -13.48
C GLU A 157 -3.92 10.49 -14.58
N GLU A 158 -4.10 11.77 -14.23
CA GLU A 158 -4.06 12.90 -15.17
C GLU A 158 -2.69 13.06 -15.84
N ALA A 159 -1.59 12.90 -15.11
CA ALA A 159 -0.24 12.93 -15.66
C ALA A 159 -0.02 11.75 -16.64
N VAL A 160 -0.42 10.54 -16.24
CA VAL A 160 -0.34 9.34 -17.09
C VAL A 160 -1.19 9.49 -18.37
N ALA A 161 -2.39 10.04 -18.25
CA ALA A 161 -3.27 10.29 -19.38
C ALA A 161 -2.64 11.30 -20.37
N ARG A 162 -2.05 12.40 -19.88
CA ARG A 162 -1.35 13.38 -20.72
C ARG A 162 -0.15 12.77 -21.42
N TYR A 163 0.62 11.91 -20.74
CA TYR A 163 1.72 11.19 -21.35
C TYR A 163 1.26 10.25 -22.47
N HIS A 164 0.20 9.47 -22.24
CA HIS A 164 -0.37 8.57 -23.26
C HIS A 164 -0.96 9.31 -24.46
N ALA A 165 -1.48 10.53 -24.24
CA ALA A 165 -1.93 11.41 -25.30
C ALA A 165 -0.78 12.07 -26.09
N ASN A 166 0.49 11.76 -25.77
CA ASN A 166 1.69 12.45 -26.24
C ASN A 166 1.65 13.98 -26.02
N ALA A 167 0.87 14.43 -25.02
CA ALA A 167 0.75 15.84 -24.67
C ALA A 167 1.95 16.34 -23.85
N ILE A 168 2.71 15.41 -23.26
CA ILE A 168 3.97 15.66 -22.54
C ILE A 168 5.00 14.62 -22.94
N SER A 169 6.27 15.00 -22.97
CA SER A 169 7.41 14.12 -23.21
C SER A 169 7.73 13.24 -22.00
N THR A 170 8.56 12.20 -22.19
CA THR A 170 9.04 11.35 -21.09
C THR A 170 9.77 12.16 -20.02
N VAL A 171 10.53 13.19 -20.40
CA VAL A 171 11.27 14.04 -19.46
C VAL A 171 10.31 14.89 -18.63
N GLU A 172 9.33 15.51 -19.28
CA GLU A 172 8.29 16.29 -18.59
C GLU A 172 7.44 15.41 -17.67
N MET A 173 7.09 14.19 -18.10
CA MET A 173 6.39 13.24 -17.26
C MET A 173 7.18 12.87 -16.00
N ILE A 174 8.49 12.61 -16.13
CA ILE A 174 9.36 12.36 -14.96
C ILE A 174 9.36 13.58 -14.01
N GLN A 175 9.41 14.80 -14.54
CA GLN A 175 9.36 16.01 -13.72
C GLN A 175 8.01 16.15 -12.99
N GLU A 176 6.89 15.86 -13.65
CA GLU A 176 5.58 15.89 -13.01
C GLU A 176 5.46 14.84 -11.89
N LEU A 177 5.97 13.63 -12.11
CA LEU A 177 5.99 12.60 -11.08
C LEU A 177 6.89 12.98 -9.89
N ILE A 178 8.04 13.60 -10.15
CA ILE A 178 8.92 14.11 -9.09
C ILE A 178 8.24 15.23 -8.30
N ALA A 179 7.53 16.14 -8.98
CA ALA A 179 6.77 17.19 -8.31
C ALA A 179 5.69 16.57 -7.40
N LEU A 180 4.96 15.58 -7.90
CA LEU A 180 3.96 14.85 -7.12
C LEU A 180 4.58 14.14 -5.90
N ALA A 181 5.76 13.54 -6.06
CA ALA A 181 6.50 12.93 -4.96
C ALA A 181 6.82 13.94 -3.84
N LYS A 182 7.32 15.12 -4.21
CA LYS A 182 7.64 16.20 -3.26
C LYS A 182 6.41 16.74 -2.55
N GLU A 183 5.29 16.84 -3.25
CA GLU A 183 4.03 17.25 -2.62
C GLU A 183 3.54 16.23 -1.60
N ILE A 184 3.68 14.92 -1.86
CA ILE A 184 3.34 13.87 -0.90
C ILE A 184 4.22 13.99 0.36
N GLN A 185 5.51 14.29 0.19
CA GLN A 185 6.43 14.51 1.31
C GLN A 185 6.06 15.74 2.13
N THR A 186 5.86 16.88 1.48
CA THR A 186 5.47 18.12 2.17
C THR A 186 4.13 17.99 2.88
N ALA A 187 3.18 17.26 2.30
CA ALA A 187 1.90 16.96 2.95
C ALA A 187 2.04 16.05 4.17
N THR A 188 3.10 15.25 4.24
CA THR A 188 3.44 14.45 5.42
C THR A 188 4.11 15.31 6.49
N ALA A 189 5.14 16.08 6.10
CA ALA A 189 5.84 16.99 7.00
C ALA A 189 4.91 18.03 7.64
N ARG A 190 3.90 18.51 6.91
CA ARG A 190 2.88 19.43 7.44
C ARG A 190 2.10 18.85 8.63
N GLY A 191 1.83 17.55 8.62
CA GLY A 191 1.18 16.89 9.77
C GLY A 191 2.04 16.92 11.01
N ASP A 192 3.33 16.65 10.82
CA ASP A 192 4.33 16.68 11.89
C ASP A 192 4.51 18.09 12.45
N GLU A 193 4.59 19.12 11.57
CA GLU A 193 4.72 20.53 11.96
C GLU A 193 3.49 21.05 12.73
N LEU A 194 2.29 20.62 12.36
CA LEU A 194 1.05 21.00 13.04
C LEU A 194 0.83 20.25 14.37
N GLY A 195 1.71 19.28 14.69
CA GLY A 195 1.61 18.43 15.87
C GLY A 195 0.39 17.52 15.84
N LEU A 196 -0.13 17.21 14.64
CA LEU A 196 -1.33 16.40 14.46
C LEU A 196 -0.95 14.93 14.31
N SER A 197 -1.67 14.07 15.03
CA SER A 197 -1.61 12.63 14.80
C SER A 197 -2.11 12.25 13.39
N PRO A 198 -1.74 11.06 12.87
CA PRO A 198 -2.19 10.60 11.56
C PRO A 198 -3.72 10.60 11.38
N GLU A 199 -4.47 10.35 12.45
CA GLU A 199 -5.93 10.42 12.40
C GLU A 199 -6.44 11.87 12.32
N GLU A 200 -5.84 12.78 13.09
CA GLU A 200 -6.25 14.20 13.12
C GLU A 200 -5.97 14.89 11.80
N ILE A 201 -4.81 14.64 11.17
CA ILE A 201 -4.54 15.20 9.84
C ILE A 201 -5.52 14.68 8.79
N ALA A 202 -5.96 13.43 8.89
CA ALA A 202 -6.95 12.89 7.96
C ALA A 202 -8.32 13.58 8.10
N PHE A 203 -8.74 13.88 9.34
CA PHE A 203 -9.94 14.68 9.59
C PHE A 203 -9.77 16.12 9.15
N TYR A 204 -8.63 16.74 9.47
CA TYR A 204 -8.30 18.09 9.04
C TYR A 204 -8.39 18.22 7.52
N ASP A 205 -7.75 17.32 6.77
CA ASP A 205 -7.78 17.35 5.30
C ASP A 205 -9.19 17.10 4.75
N ALA A 206 -10.00 16.28 5.43
CA ALA A 206 -11.39 16.08 5.03
C ALA A 206 -12.25 17.33 5.25
N LEU A 207 -12.00 18.09 6.31
CA LEU A 207 -12.69 19.34 6.59
C LEU A 207 -12.22 20.47 5.67
N ALA A 208 -10.90 20.55 5.44
CA ALA A 208 -10.24 21.52 4.58
C ALA A 208 -10.46 21.26 3.09
N GLY A 209 -10.98 20.08 2.71
CA GLY A 209 -11.43 19.80 1.35
C GLY A 209 -12.62 20.65 0.92
N ASN A 210 -13.30 21.33 1.84
CA ASN A 210 -14.30 22.35 1.53
C ASN A 210 -13.66 23.74 1.55
N GLU A 211 -13.56 24.36 0.38
CA GLU A 211 -12.97 25.69 0.19
C GLU A 211 -13.68 26.75 1.04
N THR A 212 -15.02 26.72 1.11
CA THR A 212 -15.83 27.63 1.93
C THR A 212 -15.55 27.46 3.42
N ALA A 213 -15.30 26.23 3.88
CA ALA A 213 -14.93 26.01 5.28
C ALA A 213 -13.55 26.57 5.61
N VAL A 214 -12.59 26.48 4.69
CA VAL A 214 -11.25 27.06 4.86
C VAL A 214 -11.32 28.59 4.88
N GLU A 215 -12.08 29.20 3.97
CA GLU A 215 -12.24 30.66 3.88
C GLU A 215 -12.93 31.26 5.10
N VAL A 216 -13.99 30.61 5.60
CA VAL A 216 -14.81 31.14 6.69
C VAL A 216 -14.21 30.85 8.07
N MET A 217 -13.62 29.66 8.27
CA MET A 217 -13.18 29.22 9.61
C MET A 217 -11.68 29.36 9.84
N GLY A 218 -10.88 29.34 8.77
CA GLY A 218 -9.43 29.35 8.85
C GLY A 218 -8.81 28.05 9.37
N SER A 219 -7.51 27.87 9.11
CA SER A 219 -6.76 26.64 9.41
C SER A 219 -6.79 26.26 10.90
N GLU A 220 -6.67 27.22 11.82
CA GLU A 220 -6.63 26.93 13.25
C GLU A 220 -7.94 26.35 13.79
N GLN A 221 -9.08 26.89 13.34
CA GLN A 221 -10.39 26.40 13.77
C GLN A 221 -10.64 24.99 13.24
N LEU A 222 -10.27 24.72 11.99
CA LEU A 222 -10.37 23.37 11.40
C LEU A 222 -9.51 22.35 12.15
N ARG A 223 -8.32 22.77 12.62
CA ARG A 223 -7.45 21.94 13.47
C ARG A 223 -8.11 21.55 14.79
N VAL A 224 -8.73 22.51 15.46
CA VAL A 224 -9.47 22.27 16.72
C VAL A 224 -10.63 21.29 16.50
N ILE A 225 -11.38 21.46 15.41
CA ILE A 225 -12.48 20.56 15.06
C ILE A 225 -11.96 19.15 14.78
N ALA A 226 -10.85 19.01 14.05
CA ALA A 226 -10.23 17.72 13.77
C ALA A 226 -9.80 17.00 15.05
N HIS A 227 -9.16 17.70 15.99
CA HIS A 227 -8.79 17.17 17.31
C HIS A 227 -10.02 16.68 18.10
N GLU A 228 -11.05 17.53 18.21
CA GLU A 228 -12.29 17.19 18.94
C GLU A 228 -13.00 15.98 18.31
N LEU A 229 -13.01 15.87 16.97
CA LEU A 229 -13.58 14.71 16.27
C LEU A 229 -12.84 13.42 16.61
N VAL A 230 -11.51 13.43 16.60
CA VAL A 230 -10.71 12.25 16.92
C VAL A 230 -10.90 11.81 18.36
N GLU A 231 -10.86 12.74 19.31
CA GLU A 231 -11.07 12.46 20.73
C GLU A 231 -12.46 11.86 21.00
N ASN A 232 -13.51 12.47 20.43
CA ASN A 232 -14.87 11.95 20.60
C ASN A 232 -15.07 10.60 19.90
N MET A 233 -14.44 10.37 18.75
CA MET A 233 -14.50 9.05 18.10
C MET A 233 -13.78 7.98 18.93
N ARG A 234 -12.57 8.25 19.45
CA ARG A 234 -11.84 7.29 20.30
C ARG A 234 -12.68 6.84 21.50
N GLY A 235 -13.45 7.75 22.10
CA GLY A 235 -14.36 7.44 23.21
C GLY A 235 -15.67 6.73 22.83
N SER A 236 -16.08 6.74 21.56
CA SER A 236 -17.40 6.24 21.12
C SER A 236 -17.35 5.09 20.09
N VAL A 237 -16.17 4.73 19.60
CA VAL A 237 -15.94 3.63 18.67
C VAL A 237 -16.14 2.27 19.35
N THR A 238 -17.10 1.49 18.86
CA THR A 238 -17.23 0.05 19.18
C THR A 238 -16.42 -0.76 18.17
N VAL A 239 -15.76 -1.85 18.59
CA VAL A 239 -14.82 -2.67 17.76
C VAL A 239 -15.38 -3.03 16.36
N ASP A 240 -16.68 -3.28 16.24
CA ASP A 240 -17.32 -3.69 14.97
C ASP A 240 -17.92 -2.55 14.14
N TRP A 241 -17.59 -1.28 14.42
CA TRP A 241 -18.27 -0.15 13.80
C TRP A 241 -18.19 -0.15 12.27
N GLN A 242 -17.13 -0.71 11.70
CA GLN A 242 -16.91 -0.81 10.25
C GLN A 242 -17.97 -1.69 9.57
N HIS A 243 -18.49 -2.71 10.25
CA HIS A 243 -19.43 -3.67 9.70
C HIS A 243 -20.89 -3.38 10.08
N LYS A 244 -21.14 -2.74 11.23
CA LYS A 244 -22.51 -2.48 11.72
C LYS A 244 -23.05 -1.14 11.23
N ALA A 245 -24.11 -1.18 10.41
CA ALA A 245 -24.76 0.02 9.88
C ALA A 245 -25.27 0.97 10.99
N SER A 246 -25.79 0.43 12.10
CA SER A 246 -26.24 1.20 13.26
C SER A 246 -25.10 1.94 13.97
N ALA A 247 -23.92 1.31 14.07
CA ALA A 247 -22.74 1.95 14.63
C ALA A 247 -22.25 3.10 13.73
N ARG A 248 -22.21 2.89 12.41
CA ARG A 248 -21.89 3.97 11.44
C ARG A 248 -22.90 5.13 11.50
N ALA A 249 -24.18 4.83 11.64
CA ALA A 249 -25.21 5.86 11.78
C ALA A 249 -25.02 6.70 13.05
N ARG A 250 -24.73 6.06 14.20
CA ARG A 250 -24.40 6.75 15.45
C ARG A 250 -23.16 7.64 15.30
N MET A 251 -22.12 7.13 14.64
CA MET A 251 -20.90 7.90 14.37
C MET A 251 -21.20 9.15 13.54
N ARG A 252 -21.97 9.02 12.45
CA ARG A 252 -22.37 10.16 11.62
C ARG A 252 -23.13 11.22 12.42
N ILE A 253 -24.04 10.82 13.30
CA ILE A 253 -24.80 11.75 14.14
C ILE A 253 -23.86 12.51 15.09
N LEU A 254 -22.90 11.81 15.71
CA LEU A 254 -21.89 12.41 16.57
C LEU A 254 -21.03 13.43 15.81
N VAL A 255 -20.54 13.05 14.63
CA VAL A 255 -19.79 13.95 13.74
C VAL A 255 -20.62 15.18 13.38
N LYS A 256 -21.86 15.01 12.89
CA LYS A 256 -22.74 16.14 12.55
C LYS A 256 -22.99 17.07 13.74
N ARG A 257 -23.14 16.52 14.95
CA ARG A 257 -23.31 17.32 16.17
C ARG A 257 -22.07 18.16 16.48
N ILE A 258 -20.88 17.59 16.35
CA ILE A 258 -19.62 18.31 16.57
C ILE A 258 -19.45 19.41 15.52
N LEU A 259 -19.60 19.09 14.24
CA LEU A 259 -19.51 20.08 13.15
C LEU A 259 -20.48 21.26 13.37
N LYS A 260 -21.72 20.97 13.78
CA LYS A 260 -22.72 22.01 14.10
C LYS A 260 -22.32 22.85 15.33
N LYS A 261 -21.73 22.25 16.37
CA LYS A 261 -21.26 22.95 17.57
C LYS A 261 -20.19 24.00 17.23
N PHE A 262 -19.33 23.70 16.26
CA PHE A 262 -18.26 24.60 15.83
C PHE A 262 -18.63 25.49 14.63
N GLY A 263 -19.85 25.40 14.12
CA GLY A 263 -20.34 26.27 13.03
C GLY A 263 -19.76 25.92 11.65
N TYR A 264 -19.40 24.66 11.41
CA TYR A 264 -18.93 24.23 10.09
C TYR A 264 -20.02 24.45 9.02
N PRO A 265 -19.71 25.11 7.89
CA PRO A 265 -20.71 25.50 6.91
C PRO A 265 -21.36 24.27 6.25
N PRO A 266 -22.70 24.24 6.09
CA PRO A 266 -23.47 23.06 5.73
C PRO A 266 -23.49 22.73 4.22
N ASP A 267 -22.52 23.22 3.43
CA ASP A 267 -22.58 23.13 1.96
C ASP A 267 -22.49 21.69 1.41
N LEU A 268 -22.27 20.70 2.29
CA LEU A 268 -22.26 19.27 2.01
C LEU A 268 -22.96 18.47 3.14
N GLU A 269 -24.24 18.71 3.40
CA GLU A 269 -25.06 17.84 4.28
C GLU A 269 -25.44 16.47 3.69
#